data_AF-A0A1D2MPL7-F1
#
_entry.id   AF-A0A1D2MPL7-F1
#
_cell.length_a   1.000
_cell.length_b   1.000
_cell.length_c   1.000
_cell.angle_alpha   90.00
_cell.angle_beta   90.00
_cell.angle_gamma   90.00
#
_symmetry.space_group_name_H-M   'P 1'
#
loop_
_entity.id
_entity.type
_entity.pdbx_description
1 polymer ?
#
loop_
_entity_poly.entity_id
_entity_poly.type
_entity_poly.pdbx_seq_one_letter_code
_entity_poly.pdbx_strand_id
1 'polypeptide(L)' 'MLAQPIQADLVNKVAGSRVSVSPIVTVEPRRRKFHKPITLTIPVPKSQDPNSSLRLLCSITGEYNSFTFLT' A
#
# COMPACT_ATOMS: atom_id res chain seq x y z
N MET A 1 3.63 4.64 13.13
CA MET A 1 3.42 4.21 11.73
C MET A 1 4.56 3.29 11.35
N LEU A 2 4.27 2.24 10.59
CA LEU A 2 5.28 1.30 10.09
C LEU A 2 5.27 1.36 8.56
N ALA A 3 6.45 1.21 7.95
CA ALA A 3 6.61 1.12 6.51
C ALA A 3 7.35 -0.19 6.19
N GLN A 4 6.71 -1.07 5.42
CA GLN A 4 7.34 -2.29 4.92
C GLN A 4 7.79 -2.04 3.48
N PRO A 5 9.11 -2.01 3.21
CA PRO A 5 9.62 -1.88 1.86
C PRO A 5 9.29 -3.13 1.05
N ILE A 6 8.94 -2.94 -0.23
CA ILE A 6 8.67 -4.03 -1.16
C ILE A 6 9.80 -4.07 -2.19
N GLN A 7 10.35 -5.26 -2.44
CA GLN A 7 11.37 -5.45 -3.48
C GLN A 7 10.70 -5.47 -4.87
N ALA A 8 11.17 -4.60 -5.77
CA ALA A 8 10.63 -4.50 -7.13
C ALA A 8 10.74 -5.82 -7.91
N ASP A 9 11.83 -6.57 -7.73
CA ASP A 9 12.00 -7.88 -8.37
C ASP A 9 10.93 -8.90 -7.97
N LEU A 10 10.49 -8.88 -6.72
CA LEU A 10 9.42 -9.78 -6.25
C LEU A 10 8.08 -9.40 -6.90
N VAL A 11 7.80 -8.10 -6.99
CA VAL A 11 6.58 -7.58 -7.62
C VAL A 11 6.57 -7.94 -9.09
N ASN A 12 7.69 -7.74 -9.79
CA ASN A 12 7.84 -8.09 -11.19
C ASN A 12 7.67 -9.61 -11.42
N LYS A 13 8.15 -10.45 -10.50
CA LYS A 13 7.95 -11.91 -10.58
C LYS A 13 6.50 -12.34 -10.40
N VAL A 14 5.73 -11.67 -9.53
CA VAL A 14 4.35 -12.06 -9.19
C VAL A 14 3.30 -11.41 -10.08
N ALA A 15 3.44 -10.11 -10.36
CA ALA A 15 2.44 -9.30 -11.06
C ALA A 15 2.92 -8.76 -12.42
N GLY A 16 4.18 -8.99 -12.78
CA GLY A 16 4.80 -8.45 -14.00
C GLY A 16 5.18 -6.98 -13.91
N SER A 17 5.90 -6.48 -14.92
CA SER A 17 6.41 -5.09 -14.98
C SER A 17 5.34 -4.02 -15.19
N ARG A 18 4.07 -4.40 -15.29
CA ARG A 18 2.94 -3.46 -15.50
C ARG A 18 2.43 -2.84 -14.21
N VAL A 19 2.89 -3.35 -13.06
CA VAL A 19 2.41 -2.92 -11.74
C VAL A 19 3.59 -2.42 -10.92
N SER A 20 3.55 -1.13 -10.61
CA SER A 20 4.46 -0.49 -9.66
C SER A 20 3.75 -0.28 -8.33
N VAL A 21 4.37 -0.65 -7.21
CA VAL A 21 3.77 -0.57 -5.87
C VAL A 21 4.57 0.34 -4.95
N SER A 22 3.88 1.04 -4.05
CA SER A 22 4.50 1.78 -2.95
C SER A 22 4.82 0.83 -1.77
N PRO A 23 5.65 1.25 -0.81
CA PRO A 23 5.77 0.54 0.46
C PRO A 23 4.40 0.37 1.13
N ILE A 24 4.22 -0.71 1.89
CA ILE A 24 3.02 -0.90 2.70
C ILE A 24 3.14 0.00 3.93
N VAL A 25 2.19 0.92 4.10
CA VAL A 25 2.16 1.81 5.26
C VAL A 25 1.06 1.36 6.21
N THR A 26 1.46 1.01 7.44
CA THR A 26 0.55 0.54 8.48
C THR A 26 0.43 1.57 9.60
N VAL A 27 -0.80 1.96 9.92
CA VAL A 27 -1.13 2.77 11.09
C VAL A 27 -1.48 1.83 12.24
N GLU A 28 -0.60 1.75 13.24
CA GLU A 28 -0.86 1.02 14.47
C GLU A 28 -1.20 2.01 15.61
N PRO A 29 -2.17 1.68 16.49
CA PRO A 29 -2.98 0.46 16.49
C PRO A 29 -4.05 0.43 15.39
N ARG A 30 -4.16 -0.69 14.67
CA ARG A 30 -5.25 -0.91 13.69
C ARG A 30 -6.63 -0.91 14.37
N ARG A 31 -7.69 -0.60 13.61
CA ARG A 31 -9.09 -0.47 14.08
C ARG A 31 -9.35 0.68 15.08
N ARG A 32 -8.49 1.69 15.13
CA ARG A 32 -8.72 2.90 15.94
C ARG A 32 -9.52 3.94 15.15
N LYS A 33 -10.58 4.48 15.76
CA LYS A 33 -11.25 5.69 15.27
C LYS A 33 -10.48 6.91 15.76
N PHE A 34 -10.16 7.83 14.86
CA PHE A 34 -9.60 9.12 15.19
C PHE A 34 -10.74 10.14 15.25
N HIS A 35 -10.81 10.93 16.33
CA HIS A 35 -11.80 12.01 16.47
C HIS A 35 -11.51 13.20 15.54
N LYS A 36 -10.29 13.27 15.00
CA LYS A 36 -9.88 14.20 13.95
C LYS A 36 -9.36 13.40 12.75
N PRO A 37 -9.58 13.84 11.50
CA PRO A 37 -8.96 13.21 10.34
C PRO A 37 -7.44 13.16 10.49
N ILE A 38 -6.83 12.08 9.99
CA ILE A 38 -5.37 11.96 9.91
C ILE A 38 -4.92 12.13 8.46
N THR A 39 -3.80 12.79 8.27
CA THR A 39 -3.15 12.93 6.96
C THR A 39 -2.06 11.88 6.83
N LEU A 40 -2.10 11.11 5.74
CA LEU A 40 -1.09 10.09 5.42
C LEU A 40 -0.33 10.51 4.16
N THR A 41 1.00 10.45 4.22
CA THR A 41 1.87 10.72 3.07
C THR A 41 2.55 9.41 2.66
N ILE A 42 2.24 8.93 1.46
CA ILE A 42 2.78 7.68 0.90
C ILE A 42 3.54 8.05 -0.38
N PRO A 43 4.78 7.58 -0.57
CA PRO A 43 5.53 7.85 -1.79
C PRO A 43 4.83 7.18 -2.99
N VAL A 44 4.63 7.96 -4.06
CA VAL A 44 4.00 7.49 -5.29
C VAL A 44 4.91 6.45 -5.97
N PRO A 45 4.37 5.31 -6.41
CA PRO A 45 5.17 4.33 -7.13
C PRO A 45 5.60 4.88 -8.50
N LYS A 46 6.85 4.62 -8.87
CA LYS A 46 7.38 5.04 -10.18
C LYS A 46 6.90 4.06 -11.23
N SER A 47 5.98 4.52 -12.08
CA SER A 47 5.58 3.80 -13.28
C SER A 47 6.39 4.31 -14.48
N GLN A 48 6.76 3.40 -15.37
CA GLN A 48 7.38 3.74 -16.65
C GLN A 48 6.34 4.25 -17.67
N ASP A 49 5.07 3.89 -17.48
CA ASP A 49 3.98 4.22 -18.39
C ASP A 49 3.30 5.53 -17.96
N PRO A 50 3.32 6.58 -18.81
CA PRO A 50 2.68 7.85 -18.49
C PRO A 50 1.15 7.76 -18.42
N ASN A 51 0.56 6.71 -19.01
CA ASN A 51 -0.89 6.44 -18.99
C ASN A 51 -1.31 5.46 -17.87
N SER A 52 -0.44 5.23 -16.88
CA SER A 52 -0.76 4.32 -15.77
C SER A 52 -1.80 4.91 -14.82
N SER A 53 -2.75 4.08 -14.36
CA SER A 53 -3.77 4.47 -13.40
C SER A 53 -3.29 4.27 -11.95
N LEU A 54 -3.45 5.27 -11.09
CA LEU A 54 -3.13 5.16 -9.66
C LEU A 54 -4.35 4.66 -8.87
N ARG A 55 -4.14 3.64 -8.02
CA ARG A 55 -5.17 3.08 -7.14
C ARG A 55 -4.66 3.00 -5.71
N LEU A 56 -5.47 3.49 -4.77
CA LEU A 56 -5.19 3.33 -3.34
C LEU A 56 -5.89 2.06 -2.85
N LEU A 57 -5.09 1.07 -2.44
CA LEU A 57 -5.60 -0.12 -1.77
C LEU A 57 -5.52 0.09 -0.26
N CYS A 58 -6.57 -0.29 0.46
CA CYS A 58 -6.62 -0.19 1.91
C CYS A 58 -7.10 -1.51 2.52
N SER A 59 -6.56 -1.83 3.70
CA SER A 59 -7.01 -2.95 4.50
C SER A 59 -7.25 -2.49 5.93
N ILE A 60 -8.46 -2.73 6.43
CA ILE A 60 -8.89 -2.40 7.80
C ILE A 60 -8.85 -3.61 8.74
N THR A 61 -8.44 -4.78 8.22
CA THR A 61 -8.29 -6.00 9.02
C THR A 61 -7.16 -5.80 10.05
N GLY A 62 -7.36 -6.32 11.26
CA GLY A 62 -6.44 -6.10 12.39
C GLY A 62 -5.44 -7.24 12.60
N GLU A 63 -5.45 -8.26 11.75
CA GLU A 63 -4.60 -9.45 11.89
C GLU A 63 -3.18 -9.16 11.42
N TYR A 64 -2.18 -9.49 12.24
CA TYR A 64 -0.77 -9.26 11.93
C TYR A 64 -0.35 -10.03 10.68
N ASN A 65 0.22 -9.34 9.69
CA ASN A 65 0.61 -9.88 8.37
C ASN A 65 -0.53 -10.43 7.48
N SER A 66 -1.80 -10.16 7.80
CA SER A 66 -2.94 -10.51 6.95
C SER A 66 -3.53 -9.24 6.34
N PHE A 67 -3.25 -9.03 5.04
CA PHE A 67 -3.79 -7.92 4.26
C PHE A 67 -4.89 -8.45 3.34
N THR A 68 -6.14 -8.17 3.68
CA THR A 68 -7.27 -8.38 2.77
C THR A 68 -7.62 -7.04 2.16
N PHE A 69 -7.42 -6.91 0.85
CA PHE A 69 -7.83 -5.74 0.10
C PHE A 69 -9.27 -5.98 -0.37
N LEU A 70 -10.18 -5.06 -0.05
CA LEU A 70 -11.52 -5.08 -0.65
C LEU A 70 -11.35 -4.63 -2.11
N THR A 71 -11.68 -5.50 -3.06
CA THR A 71 -11.64 -5.21 -4.51
C THR A 71 -12.88 -4.47 -4.97
#